data_AF-A0A7L2QE71-F1
#
_entry.id   AF-A0A7L2QE71-F1
#
_cell.length_a   1.000
_cell.length_b   1.000
_cell.length_c   1.000
_cell.angle_alpha   90.00
_cell.angle_beta   90.00
_cell.angle_gamma   90.00
#
_symmetry.space_group_name_H-M   'P 1'
#
loop_
_entity.id
_entity.type
_entity.pdbx_description
1 polymer ?
#
loop_
_entity_poly.entity_id
_entity_poly.type
_entity_poly.pdbx_seq_one_letter_code
_entity_poly.pdbx_strand_id
1 'polypeptide(L)'
;MATLNQMHRQGRPAPRPRKPGPTLGRPQIKGVVLKNLIRKPKKPNSANRRCVRVRLSTGHEVIAFVPGEGHNLQEHHMVLVQGGR
;
A
#
# COMPACT_ATOMS: atom_id res chain seq x y z
N MET A 1 -33.83 20.58 6.75
CA MET A 1 -33.77 21.00 5.34
C MET A 1 -32.98 22.29 5.26
N ALA A 2 -31.97 22.38 4.40
CA ALA A 2 -31.25 23.64 4.18
C ALA A 2 -32.13 24.59 3.34
N THR A 3 -32.07 25.89 3.59
CA THR A 3 -32.83 26.88 2.80
C THR A 3 -32.17 27.14 1.45
N LEU A 4 -32.93 27.61 0.45
CA LEU A 4 -32.41 27.95 -0.89
C LEU A 4 -31.25 28.97 -0.81
N ASN A 5 -31.33 29.94 0.10
CA ASN A 5 -30.25 30.93 0.31
C ASN A 5 -28.99 30.30 0.91
N GLN A 6 -29.12 29.26 1.74
CA GLN A 6 -27.97 28.52 2.29
C GLN A 6 -27.27 27.72 1.20
N MET A 7 -28.03 27.04 0.33
CA MET A 7 -27.48 26.29 -0.80
C MET A 7 -26.82 27.21 -1.83
N HIS A 8 -27.43 28.36 -2.13
CA HIS A 8 -26.85 29.36 -3.03
C HIS A 8 -25.54 29.94 -2.48
N ARG A 9 -25.48 30.23 -1.16
CA ARG A 9 -24.27 30.77 -0.50
C ARG A 9 -23.13 29.74 -0.40
N GLN A 10 -23.45 28.47 -0.11
CA GLN A 10 -22.44 27.42 0.10
C GLN A 10 -22.01 26.76 -1.22
N GLY A 11 -22.82 26.84 -2.27
CA GLY A 11 -22.56 26.18 -3.54
C GLY A 11 -22.56 24.65 -3.42
N ARG A 12 -22.13 23.99 -4.49
CA ARG A 12 -21.97 22.53 -4.49
C ARG A 12 -20.70 22.16 -3.71
N PRO A 13 -20.76 21.24 -2.73
CA PRO A 13 -19.55 20.79 -2.05
C PRO A 13 -18.61 20.11 -3.04
N ALA A 14 -17.35 20.55 -3.05
CA ALA A 14 -16.32 19.95 -3.89
C ALA A 14 -16.05 18.50 -3.47
N PRO A 15 -15.73 17.60 -4.43
CA PRO A 15 -15.29 16.26 -4.09
C PRO A 15 -13.98 16.32 -3.30
N ARG A 16 -13.85 15.46 -2.29
CA ARG A 16 -12.63 15.39 -1.47
C ARG A 16 -11.48 14.80 -2.31
N PRO A 17 -10.25 15.34 -2.22
CA PRO A 17 -9.10 14.77 -2.92
C PRO A 17 -8.76 13.38 -2.37
N ARG A 18 -8.27 12.50 -3.24
CA ARG A 18 -7.81 11.17 -2.83
C ARG A 18 -6.46 11.29 -2.11
N LYS A 19 -6.32 10.60 -0.98
CA LYS A 19 -5.04 10.52 -0.26
C LYS A 19 -4.07 9.60 -1.02
N PRO A 20 -2.77 9.95 -1.08
CA PRO A 20 -1.77 9.09 -1.70
C PRO A 20 -1.68 7.76 -0.94
N GLY A 21 -1.52 6.67 -1.69
CA GLY A 21 -1.36 5.33 -1.14
C GLY A 21 0.06 5.08 -0.59
N PRO A 22 0.37 3.80 -0.26
CA PRO A 22 1.69 3.40 0.27
C PRO A 22 2.86 3.79 -0.64
N THR A 23 2.60 3.84 -1.94
CA THR A 23 3.58 4.18 -2.99
C THR A 23 3.66 5.69 -3.26
N LEU A 24 3.03 6.53 -2.43
CA LEU A 24 3.03 7.99 -2.53
C LEU A 24 2.64 8.52 -3.92
N GLY A 25 1.70 7.84 -4.61
CA GLY A 25 1.24 8.21 -5.95
C GLY A 25 2.12 7.72 -7.10
N ARG A 26 3.20 6.97 -6.82
CA ARG A 26 4.07 6.37 -7.86
C ARG A 26 3.52 4.98 -8.23
N PRO A 27 3.57 4.56 -9.51
CA PRO A 27 3.09 3.23 -9.91
C PRO A 27 3.93 2.11 -9.28
N GLN A 28 5.26 2.23 -9.38
CA GLN A 28 6.22 1.34 -8.73
C GLN A 28 7.35 2.13 -8.04
N ILE A 29 7.97 1.51 -7.04
CA ILE A 29 9.11 2.03 -6.30
C ILE A 29 10.15 0.93 -6.10
N LYS A 30 11.41 1.28 -6.29
CA LYS A 30 12.55 0.42 -5.95
C LYS A 30 12.70 0.32 -4.43
N GLY A 31 12.95 -0.87 -3.93
CA GLY A 31 13.24 -1.11 -2.52
C GLY A 31 14.30 -2.18 -2.29
N VAL A 32 14.79 -2.24 -1.06
CA VAL A 32 15.76 -3.22 -0.58
C VAL A 32 15.10 -4.10 0.47
N VAL A 33 15.22 -5.42 0.34
CA VAL A 33 14.67 -6.38 1.31
C VAL A 33 15.45 -6.30 2.62
N LEU A 34 14.75 -6.10 3.73
CA LEU A 34 15.30 -6.10 5.07
C LEU A 34 15.20 -7.47 5.73
N LYS A 35 14.04 -8.13 5.60
CA LYS A 35 13.82 -9.47 6.15
C LYS A 35 12.66 -10.20 5.50
N ASN A 36 12.74 -11.52 5.46
CA ASN A 36 11.66 -12.40 5.04
C ASN A 36 10.72 -12.69 6.22
N LEU A 37 9.40 -12.67 5.98
CA LEU A 37 8.41 -12.90 7.02
C LEU A 37 7.18 -13.66 6.49
N ILE A 38 6.50 -14.37 7.39
CA ILE A 38 5.25 -15.09 7.07
C ILE A 38 4.12 -14.43 7.85
N ARG A 39 3.03 -14.06 7.17
CA ARG A 39 1.82 -13.52 7.82
C ARG A 39 0.62 -14.42 7.57
N LYS A 40 -0.17 -14.65 8.62
CA LYS A 40 -1.48 -15.31 8.51
C LYS A 40 -2.53 -14.28 8.06
N PRO A 41 -3.45 -14.63 7.14
CA PRO A 41 -4.57 -13.77 6.80
C PRO A 41 -5.55 -13.65 7.98
N LYS A 42 -6.44 -12.66 7.91
CA LYS A 42 -7.56 -12.56 8.85
C LYS A 42 -8.57 -13.68 8.58
N LYS A 43 -9.27 -14.13 9.63
CA LYS A 43 -10.46 -15.00 9.52
C LYS A 43 -11.45 -14.39 8.49
N PRO A 44 -12.10 -15.15 7.60
CA PRO A 44 -12.34 -16.61 7.60
C PRO A 44 -11.22 -17.48 7.04
N ASN A 45 -10.20 -16.88 6.42
CA ASN A 45 -9.20 -17.64 5.68
C ASN A 45 -8.06 -18.10 6.59
N SER A 46 -7.44 -19.23 6.26
CA SER A 46 -6.22 -19.73 6.88
C SER A 46 -5.18 -20.03 5.80
N ALA A 47 -3.98 -19.45 5.93
CA ALA A 47 -2.84 -19.70 5.03
C ALA A 47 -1.55 -19.11 5.62
N ASN A 48 -0.39 -19.54 5.10
CA ASN A 48 0.89 -18.87 5.33
C ASN A 48 1.20 -17.98 4.12
N ARG A 49 1.01 -16.66 4.23
CA ARG A 49 1.39 -15.73 3.15
C ARG A 49 2.86 -15.37 3.27
N ARG A 50 3.62 -15.60 2.20
CA ARG A 50 5.02 -15.17 2.08
C ARG A 50 5.04 -13.65 1.87
N CYS A 51 5.72 -12.96 2.77
CA CYS A 51 5.84 -11.52 2.76
C CYS A 51 7.30 -11.13 3.02
N VAL A 52 7.65 -9.89 2.70
CA VAL A 52 8.97 -9.32 2.95
C VAL A 52 8.84 -7.92 3.53
N ARG A 53 9.72 -7.57 4.48
CA ARG A 53 9.88 -6.17 4.91
C ARG A 53 10.87 -5.52 3.96
N VAL A 54 10.48 -4.41 3.36
CA VAL A 54 11.23 -3.71 2.32
C VAL A 54 11.42 -2.26 2.73
N ARG A 55 12.64 -1.74 2.58
CA ARG A 55 12.94 -0.31 2.68
C ARG A 55 12.84 0.30 1.29
N LEU A 56 11.90 1.21 1.09
CA LEU A 56 11.70 1.90 -0.18
C LEU A 56 12.80 2.95 -0.41
N SER A 57 13.00 3.36 -1.66
CA SER A 57 13.90 4.47 -2.00
C SER A 57 13.51 5.80 -1.36
N THR A 58 12.25 5.95 -0.92
CA THR A 58 11.76 7.09 -0.16
C THR A 58 12.16 7.07 1.32
N GLY A 59 12.82 6.00 1.78
CA GLY A 59 13.25 5.82 3.18
C GLY A 59 12.22 5.11 4.06
N HIS A 60 10.96 5.00 3.63
CA HIS A 60 9.92 4.31 4.38
C HIS A 60 10.09 2.79 4.35
N GLU A 61 9.79 2.16 5.49
CA GLU A 61 9.74 0.70 5.61
C GLU A 61 8.30 0.20 5.48
N VAL A 62 8.11 -0.74 4.57
CA VAL A 62 6.80 -1.32 4.27
C VAL A 62 6.88 -2.84 4.27
N ILE A 63 5.72 -3.49 4.41
CA ILE A 63 5.61 -4.94 4.24
C ILE A 63 4.96 -5.20 2.89
N ALA A 64 5.68 -5.88 2.01
CA ALA A 64 5.21 -6.26 0.69
C ALA A 64 4.84 -7.76 0.66
N PHE A 65 3.83 -8.08 -0.14
CA PHE A 65 3.45 -9.46 -0.45
C PHE A 65 4.27 -9.97 -1.63
N VAL A 66 4.73 -11.21 -1.55
CA VAL A 66 5.41 -11.88 -2.67
C VAL A 66 4.37 -12.72 -3.42
N PRO A 67 4.01 -12.36 -4.66
CA PRO A 67 3.05 -13.13 -5.44
C PRO A 67 3.67 -14.44 -5.95
N GLY A 68 2.82 -15.41 -6.27
CA GLY A 68 3.23 -16.72 -6.78
C GLY A 68 3.59 -17.73 -5.69
N GLU A 69 4.16 -18.85 -6.12
CA GLU A 69 4.57 -19.96 -5.27
C GLU A 69 6.10 -20.10 -5.27
N GLY A 70 6.70 -20.11 -4.07
CA GLY A 70 8.16 -20.17 -3.92
C GLY A 70 8.86 -18.84 -4.27
N HIS A 71 9.90 -18.50 -3.51
CA HIS A 71 10.74 -17.34 -3.79
C HIS A 71 12.14 -17.52 -3.18
N ASN A 72 13.17 -16.97 -3.83
CA ASN A 72 14.56 -17.02 -3.37
C ASN A 72 15.08 -15.62 -2.95
N LEU A 73 14.23 -14.80 -2.34
CA LEU A 73 14.62 -13.47 -1.86
C LEU A 73 15.45 -13.61 -0.59
N GLN A 74 16.52 -12.85 -0.50
CA GLN A 74 17.38 -12.74 0.67
C GLN A 74 17.45 -11.29 1.13
N GLU A 75 18.05 -11.06 2.29
CA GLU A 75 18.33 -9.72 2.79
C GLU A 75 19.23 -8.97 1.80
N HIS A 76 19.07 -7.65 1.70
CA HIS A 76 19.78 -6.75 0.79
C HIS A 76 19.48 -6.90 -0.70
N HIS A 77 18.64 -7.86 -1.12
CA HIS A 77 18.19 -7.93 -2.52
C HIS A 77 17.39 -6.68 -2.91
N MET A 78 17.62 -6.19 -4.12
CA MET A 78 16.85 -5.09 -4.70
C MET A 78 15.61 -5.63 -5.41
N VAL A 79 14.45 -5.01 -5.15
CA VAL A 79 13.16 -5.41 -5.70
C VAL A 79 12.37 -4.21 -6.21
N LEU A 80 11.50 -4.44 -7.19
CA LEU A 80 10.51 -3.47 -7.64
C LEU A 80 9.18 -3.74 -6.94
N VAL A 81 8.65 -2.76 -6.21
CA VAL A 81 7.39 -2.87 -5.47
C VAL A 81 6.33 -2.02 -6.15
N GLN A 82 5.16 -2.58 -6.38
CA GLN A 82 4.00 -1.85 -6.89
C GLN A 82 2.97 -1.57 -5.79
N GLY A 83 2.16 -0.53 -5.98
CA GLY A 83 1.02 -0.27 -5.10
C GLY A 83 -0.05 -1.36 -5.25
N GLY A 84 -0.25 -2.15 -4.20
CA GLY A 84 -1.30 -3.18 -4.11
C GLY A 84 -2.12 -3.05 -2.83
N ARG A 85 -3.21 -3.81 -2.71
CA ARG A 85 -4.06 -3.90 -1.52
C ARG A 85 -4.09 -5.32 -0.97
#